data_AF-A0A971WP02-F1
#
_entry.id   AF-A0A971WP02-F1
#
_cell.length_a   1.000
_cell.length_b   1.000
_cell.length_c   1.000
_cell.angle_alpha   90.00
_cell.angle_beta   90.00
_cell.angle_gamma   90.00
#
_symmetry.space_group_name_H-M   'P 1'
#
loop_
_entity.id
_entity.type
_entity.pdbx_description
1 polymer ?
#
loop_
_entity_poly.entity_id
_entity_poly.type
_entity_poly.pdbx_seq_one_letter_code
_entity_poly.pdbx_strand_id
1 'polypeptide(L)'
;MDNKGLVEHCKMALSQRWGYVWSSFGRLLDEDQFNRLYKQYPREVGRYYDHIRTNWLNRRCADCVGLIKSYLWWSGGSIRYNGSQDTTADGMYHMARRKGPISTLPEVPGLALWRPGHIGVYIGNGQVIEARGTIKGVIQSPLRGPGAVEWTHWLEVPFISYGGTEKPKGPTTIKVSVGGKTKLLPGINLQGKTYLVVDGKQVPLRATLEAVGLKVDWDQATQTVIVDG
;
A
#
# COMPACT_ATOMS: atom_id res chain seq x y z
N MET A 1 -8.70 -1.62 8.09
CA MET A 1 -8.36 -0.59 7.09
C MET A 1 -7.87 -1.30 5.84
N ASP A 2 -8.26 -0.80 4.67
CA ASP A 2 -7.97 -1.43 3.38
C ASP A 2 -7.53 -0.40 2.32
N ASN A 3 -7.06 -0.89 1.18
CA ASN A 3 -6.56 -0.07 0.10
C ASN A 3 -7.64 0.82 -0.52
N LYS A 4 -8.89 0.34 -0.59
CA LYS A 4 -10.03 1.13 -1.09
C LYS A 4 -10.31 2.32 -0.18
N GLY A 5 -10.33 2.09 1.14
CA GLY A 5 -10.51 3.15 2.13
C GLY A 5 -9.37 4.16 2.11
N LEU A 6 -8.12 3.73 1.86
CA LEU A 6 -7.00 4.66 1.69
C LEU A 6 -7.21 5.59 0.47
N VAL A 7 -7.69 5.05 -0.65
CA VAL A 7 -8.02 5.85 -1.85
C VAL A 7 -9.10 6.87 -1.54
N GLU A 8 -10.20 6.44 -0.91
CA GLU A 8 -11.30 7.35 -0.57
C GLU A 8 -10.88 8.42 0.45
N HIS A 9 -10.02 8.07 1.41
CA HIS A 9 -9.43 9.03 2.34
C HIS A 9 -8.57 10.09 1.64
N CYS A 10 -7.75 9.66 0.67
CA CYS A 10 -6.94 10.59 -0.13
C CYS A 10 -7.82 11.49 -1.01
N LYS A 11 -8.89 10.96 -1.62
CA LYS A 11 -9.88 11.76 -2.37
C LYS A 11 -10.60 12.76 -1.48
N MET A 12 -10.94 12.39 -0.24
CA MET A 12 -11.51 13.31 0.75
C MET A 12 -10.52 14.42 1.09
N ALA A 13 -9.24 14.10 1.34
CA ALA A 13 -8.22 15.11 1.61
C ALA A 13 -8.07 16.08 0.42
N LEU A 14 -8.08 15.56 -0.82
CA LEU A 14 -8.06 16.36 -2.04
C LEU A 14 -9.30 17.25 -2.18
N SER A 15 -10.51 16.72 -1.98
CA SER A 15 -11.76 17.48 -2.13
C SER A 15 -11.91 18.58 -1.08
N GLN A 16 -11.45 18.31 0.14
CA GLN A 16 -11.33 19.29 1.22
C GLN A 16 -10.08 20.19 1.07
N ARG A 17 -9.32 20.01 -0.01
CA ARG A 17 -8.14 20.79 -0.42
C ARG A 17 -7.04 20.83 0.65
N TRP A 18 -6.80 19.76 1.42
CA TRP A 18 -5.86 19.76 2.55
C TRP A 18 -4.51 20.42 2.21
N GLY A 19 -3.99 21.19 3.17
CA GLY A 19 -2.70 21.86 3.05
C GLY A 19 -1.51 20.93 3.27
N TYR A 20 -0.31 21.45 3.05
CA TYR A 20 0.94 20.75 3.38
C TYR A 20 1.71 21.55 4.42
N VAL A 21 2.01 20.92 5.55
CA VAL A 21 2.92 21.43 6.56
C VAL A 21 3.80 20.28 7.03
N TRP A 22 5.10 20.53 7.10
CA TRP A 22 6.09 19.55 7.54
C TRP A 22 5.70 18.92 8.88
N SER A 23 5.84 17.60 9.01
CA SER A 23 5.51 16.82 10.21
C SER A 23 4.01 16.80 10.57
N SER A 24 3.12 17.26 9.68
CA SER A 24 1.67 17.16 9.89
C SER A 24 1.10 15.87 9.29
N PHE A 25 0.01 15.39 9.86
CA PHE A 25 -0.57 14.08 9.51
C PHE A 25 -2.11 14.08 9.60
N GLY A 26 -2.73 15.10 9.00
CA GLY A 26 -4.18 15.23 8.84
C GLY A 26 -4.91 15.93 9.98
N ARG A 27 -4.18 16.52 10.93
CA ARG A 27 -4.75 17.37 11.99
C ARG A 27 -5.14 18.75 11.43
N LEU A 28 -6.12 19.39 12.06
CA LEU A 28 -6.45 20.79 11.84
C LEU A 28 -5.27 21.65 12.27
N LEU A 29 -4.79 22.53 11.41
CA LEU A 29 -3.73 23.48 11.73
C LEU A 29 -4.33 24.72 12.40
N ASP A 30 -4.50 24.69 13.71
CA ASP A 30 -4.77 25.89 14.51
C ASP A 30 -3.47 26.64 14.86
N GLU A 31 -3.59 27.78 15.54
CA GLU A 31 -2.47 28.63 15.93
C GLU A 31 -1.47 27.89 16.84
N ASP A 32 -1.96 27.10 17.80
CA ASP A 32 -1.11 26.36 18.73
C ASP A 32 -0.31 25.28 17.99
N GLN A 33 -0.96 24.53 17.10
CA GLN A 33 -0.29 23.55 16.28
C GLN A 33 0.72 24.19 15.32
N PHE A 34 0.38 25.32 14.71
CA PHE A 34 1.29 26.06 13.84
C PHE A 34 2.53 26.52 14.61
N ASN A 35 2.35 27.18 15.75
CA ASN A 35 3.45 27.69 16.58
C ASN A 35 4.36 26.55 17.07
N ARG A 36 3.78 25.41 17.46
CA ARG A 36 4.55 24.21 17.82
C ARG A 36 5.39 23.70 16.66
N LEU A 37 4.81 23.55 15.47
CA LEU A 37 5.53 23.07 14.28
C LEU A 37 6.60 24.07 13.82
N TYR A 38 6.31 25.37 13.88
CA TYR A 38 7.27 26.43 13.57
C TYR A 38 8.49 26.40 14.50
N LYS A 39 8.27 26.24 15.81
CA LYS A 39 9.35 26.10 16.80
C LYS A 39 10.17 24.83 16.60
N GLN A 40 9.51 23.72 16.26
CA GLN A 40 10.16 22.42 16.12
C GLN A 40 10.93 22.29 14.79
N TYR A 41 10.44 22.93 13.73
CA TYR A 41 11.00 22.83 12.37
C TYR A 41 11.16 24.22 11.73
N PRO A 42 12.04 25.09 12.28
CA PRO A 42 12.15 26.48 11.86
C PRO A 42 12.62 26.64 10.40
N ARG A 43 13.35 25.66 9.85
CA ARG A 43 13.79 25.70 8.45
C ARG A 43 12.65 25.30 7.51
N GLU A 44 11.99 24.18 7.78
CA GLU A 44 11.00 23.57 6.91
C GLU A 44 9.65 24.28 6.97
N VAL A 45 9.26 24.76 8.15
CA VAL A 45 8.02 25.52 8.37
C VAL A 45 8.27 27.01 8.23
N GLY A 46 9.36 27.53 8.82
CA GLY A 46 9.62 28.97 8.85
C GLY A 46 9.92 29.58 7.50
N ARG A 47 10.57 28.86 6.58
CA ARG A 47 10.74 29.31 5.19
C ARG A 47 9.42 29.63 4.48
N TYR A 48 8.31 29.04 4.92
CA TYR A 48 6.99 29.21 4.33
C TYR A 48 5.98 29.87 5.30
N TYR A 49 6.46 30.58 6.32
CA TYR A 49 5.64 31.14 7.40
C TYR A 49 4.38 31.84 6.89
N ASP A 50 4.54 32.87 6.04
CA ASP A 50 3.40 33.65 5.53
C ASP A 50 2.46 32.79 4.68
N HIS A 51 3.02 31.96 3.80
CA HIS A 51 2.22 31.09 2.95
C HIS A 51 1.36 30.12 3.77
N ILE A 52 1.94 29.49 4.80
CA ILE A 52 1.22 28.55 5.67
C ILE A 52 0.11 29.28 6.42
N ARG A 53 0.38 30.48 6.96
CA ARG A 53 -0.61 31.24 7.70
C ARG A 53 -1.76 31.70 6.81
N THR A 54 -1.47 32.22 5.63
CA THR A 54 -2.49 32.70 4.71
C THR A 54 -3.33 31.58 4.11
N ASN A 55 -2.73 30.42 3.81
CA ASN A 55 -3.40 29.39 3.00
C ASN A 55 -3.86 28.17 3.79
N TRP A 56 -3.19 27.83 4.90
CA TRP A 56 -3.35 26.54 5.58
C TRP A 56 -3.87 26.62 7.02
N LEU A 57 -3.83 27.79 7.68
CA LEU A 57 -4.46 27.96 8.99
C LEU A 57 -5.96 27.63 8.94
N ASN A 58 -6.44 26.96 9.98
CA ASN A 58 -7.81 26.43 10.10
C ASN A 58 -8.15 25.36 9.05
N ARG A 59 -7.13 24.72 8.46
CA ARG A 59 -7.31 23.64 7.48
C ARG A 59 -6.54 22.40 7.93
N ARG A 60 -7.00 21.23 7.50
CA ARG A 60 -6.23 20.01 7.74
C ARG A 60 -4.99 20.02 6.88
N CYS A 61 -3.87 19.65 7.49
CA CYS A 61 -2.58 19.62 6.82
C CYS A 61 -1.93 18.26 6.97
N ALA A 62 -1.23 17.81 5.93
CA ALA A 62 -0.42 16.61 5.96
C ALA A 62 0.88 16.81 5.17
N ASP A 63 1.97 16.23 5.64
CA ASP A 63 3.11 15.97 4.76
C ASP A 63 2.87 14.71 3.92
N CYS A 64 3.85 14.31 3.08
CA CYS A 64 3.67 13.24 2.11
C CYS A 64 3.26 11.91 2.75
N VAL A 65 4.06 11.40 3.70
CA VAL A 65 3.75 10.17 4.45
C VAL A 65 2.63 10.40 5.47
N GLY A 66 2.51 11.62 6.00
CA GLY A 66 1.46 12.05 6.91
C GLY A 66 0.06 11.94 6.30
N LEU A 67 -0.08 12.06 4.97
CA LEU A 67 -1.34 11.82 4.30
C LEU A 67 -1.77 10.35 4.44
N ILE A 68 -0.83 9.41 4.25
CA ILE A 68 -1.09 7.98 4.44
C ILE A 68 -1.32 7.66 5.92
N LYS A 69 -0.48 8.18 6.83
CA LYS A 69 -0.65 8.00 8.29
C LYS A 69 -1.98 8.56 8.77
N SER A 70 -2.47 9.64 8.17
CA SER A 70 -3.77 10.21 8.55
C SER A 70 -4.93 9.25 8.30
N TYR A 71 -4.85 8.38 7.28
CA TYR A 71 -5.81 7.30 7.08
C TYR A 71 -5.67 6.25 8.18
N LEU A 72 -4.44 5.80 8.46
CA LEU A 72 -4.15 4.79 9.49
C LEU A 72 -4.63 5.20 10.89
N TRP A 73 -4.64 6.51 11.16
CA TRP A 73 -4.94 7.10 12.46
C TRP A 73 -6.30 7.77 12.51
N TRP A 74 -7.11 7.63 11.45
CA TRP A 74 -8.41 8.26 11.35
C TRP A 74 -9.40 7.61 12.31
N SER A 75 -10.02 8.42 13.16
CA SER A 75 -11.01 7.99 14.15
C SER A 75 -12.16 9.00 14.17
N GLY A 76 -13.17 8.78 13.31
CA GLY A 76 -14.41 9.57 13.31
C GLY A 76 -14.21 11.07 13.09
N GLY A 77 -13.30 11.47 12.19
CA GLY A 77 -12.99 12.89 11.97
C GLY A 77 -11.82 13.41 12.81
N SER A 78 -11.28 12.62 13.73
CA SER A 78 -10.10 13.00 14.54
C SER A 78 -8.90 12.11 14.24
N ILE A 79 -7.71 12.56 14.61
CA ILE A 79 -6.47 11.80 14.48
C ILE A 79 -6.08 11.22 15.83
N ARG A 80 -5.99 9.89 15.91
CA ARG A 80 -5.45 9.17 17.06
C ARG A 80 -4.02 8.73 16.78
N TYR A 81 -3.05 9.51 17.25
CA TYR A 81 -1.62 9.25 17.03
C TYR A 81 -1.22 7.85 17.51
N ASN A 82 -0.40 7.15 16.72
CA ASN A 82 0.14 5.85 17.05
C ASN A 82 1.64 5.79 16.70
N GLY A 83 2.49 5.93 17.73
CA GLY A 83 3.94 5.97 17.57
C GLY A 83 4.55 4.69 16.96
N SER A 84 3.91 3.53 17.10
CA SER A 84 4.41 2.28 16.48
C SER A 84 4.29 2.26 14.95
N GLN A 85 3.51 3.18 14.39
CA GLN A 85 3.31 3.36 12.95
C GLN A 85 3.92 4.68 12.46
N ASP A 86 4.52 5.47 13.36
CA ASP A 86 5.10 6.75 12.98
C ASP A 86 6.45 6.53 12.30
N THR A 87 6.51 6.88 11.03
CA THR A 87 7.64 6.60 10.16
C THR A 87 7.73 7.66 9.07
N THR A 88 8.90 7.72 8.43
CA THR A 88 9.15 8.58 7.27
C THR A 88 8.65 7.92 5.98
N ALA A 89 8.67 8.65 4.86
CA ALA A 89 8.38 8.05 3.55
C ALA A 89 9.30 6.85 3.26
N ASP A 90 10.60 6.99 3.55
CA ASP A 90 11.59 5.93 3.35
C ASP A 90 11.38 4.78 4.34
N GLY A 91 11.09 5.09 5.61
CA GLY A 91 10.76 4.08 6.60
C GLY A 91 9.52 3.27 6.22
N MET A 92 8.47 3.92 5.70
CA MET A 92 7.29 3.23 5.18
C MET A 92 7.63 2.30 4.01
N TYR A 93 8.48 2.75 3.09
CA TYR A 93 9.00 1.91 2.00
C TYR A 93 9.80 0.71 2.54
N HIS A 94 10.68 0.90 3.52
CA HIS A 94 11.47 -0.18 4.09
C HIS A 94 10.62 -1.20 4.86
N MET A 95 9.59 -0.76 5.57
CA MET A 95 8.65 -1.61 6.30
C MET A 95 7.73 -2.45 5.40
N ALA A 96 7.48 -2.00 4.15
CA ALA A 96 6.58 -2.68 3.24
C ALA A 96 7.08 -4.08 2.86
N ARG A 97 6.20 -5.09 3.06
CA ARG A 97 6.48 -6.50 2.75
C ARG A 97 6.43 -6.79 1.25
N ARG A 98 5.57 -6.08 0.53
CA ARG A 98 5.41 -6.20 -0.92
C ARG A 98 5.66 -4.85 -1.55
N LYS A 99 6.58 -4.84 -2.52
CA LYS A 99 7.03 -3.66 -3.25
C LYS A 99 7.76 -4.10 -4.51
N GLY A 100 7.90 -3.19 -5.45
CA GLY A 100 8.61 -3.45 -6.70
C GLY A 100 8.99 -2.17 -7.44
N PRO A 101 9.80 -2.27 -8.49
CA PRO A 101 10.11 -1.14 -9.36
C PRO A 101 8.85 -0.52 -9.96
N ILE A 102 8.83 0.79 -10.19
CA ILE A 102 7.65 1.49 -10.73
C ILE A 102 7.23 0.96 -12.12
N SER A 103 8.17 0.38 -12.87
CA SER A 103 7.90 -0.25 -14.17
C SER A 103 7.01 -1.47 -14.07
N THR A 104 6.86 -2.07 -12.88
CA THR A 104 6.02 -3.24 -12.63
C THR A 104 4.77 -2.90 -11.81
N LEU A 105 4.41 -1.61 -11.71
CA LEU A 105 3.23 -1.16 -10.97
C LEU A 105 1.98 -1.91 -11.46
N PRO A 106 1.32 -2.71 -10.61
CA PRO A 106 0.05 -3.32 -10.99
C PRO A 106 -1.09 -2.30 -10.93
N GLU A 107 -2.17 -2.56 -11.68
CA GLU A 107 -3.38 -1.74 -11.66
C GLU A 107 -4.21 -2.01 -10.39
N VAL A 108 -3.66 -1.64 -9.24
CA VAL A 108 -4.27 -1.81 -7.91
C VAL A 108 -4.28 -0.46 -7.20
N PRO A 109 -5.43 0.23 -7.16
CA PRO A 109 -5.57 1.46 -6.39
C PRO A 109 -5.28 1.26 -4.91
N GLY A 110 -4.70 2.28 -4.28
CA GLY A 110 -4.30 2.30 -2.88
C GLY A 110 -2.86 1.88 -2.64
N LEU A 111 -2.13 1.39 -3.66
CA LEU A 111 -0.67 1.21 -3.54
C LEU A 111 0.00 2.57 -3.35
N ALA A 112 1.03 2.61 -2.52
CA ALA A 112 1.86 3.80 -2.43
C ALA A 112 2.97 3.78 -3.48
N LEU A 113 3.27 4.94 -4.03
CA LEU A 113 4.37 5.17 -4.96
C LEU A 113 5.44 5.96 -4.25
N TRP A 114 6.69 5.55 -4.42
CA TRP A 114 7.81 6.06 -3.64
C TRP A 114 9.02 6.37 -4.50
N ARG A 115 9.74 7.41 -4.08
CA ARG A 115 11.14 7.69 -4.40
C ARG A 115 11.81 8.15 -3.10
N PRO A 116 13.15 8.12 -2.99
CA PRO A 116 13.83 8.61 -1.79
C PRO A 116 13.29 9.98 -1.33
N GLY A 117 12.80 10.03 -0.09
CA GLY A 117 12.24 11.20 0.56
C GLY A 117 10.79 11.57 0.24
N HIS A 118 10.09 10.88 -0.67
CA HIS A 118 8.71 11.24 -1.05
C HIS A 118 7.81 10.05 -1.36
N ILE A 119 6.53 10.17 -0.99
CA ILE A 119 5.53 9.11 -1.16
C ILE A 119 4.16 9.69 -1.54
N GLY A 120 3.43 8.98 -2.39
CA GLY A 120 2.06 9.31 -2.81
C GLY A 120 1.21 8.04 -2.94
N VAL A 121 -0.09 8.18 -3.17
CA VAL A 121 -1.03 7.06 -3.29
C VAL A 121 -1.55 6.96 -4.71
N TYR A 122 -1.33 5.81 -5.35
CA TYR A 122 -1.90 5.49 -6.66
C TYR A 122 -3.41 5.30 -6.54
N ILE A 123 -4.21 6.00 -7.34
CA ILE A 123 -5.68 5.93 -7.29
C ILE A 123 -6.29 5.20 -8.50
N GLY A 124 -5.46 4.58 -9.33
CA GLY A 124 -5.85 3.91 -10.57
C GLY A 124 -5.78 4.83 -11.80
N ASN A 125 -5.87 4.24 -12.99
CA ASN A 125 -5.92 4.93 -14.28
C ASN A 125 -4.77 5.93 -14.49
N GLY A 126 -3.56 5.60 -14.03
CA GLY A 126 -2.40 6.47 -14.17
C GLY A 126 -2.48 7.77 -13.35
N GLN A 127 -3.25 7.80 -12.27
CA GLN A 127 -3.41 8.97 -11.40
C GLN A 127 -2.91 8.70 -9.98
N VAL A 128 -2.39 9.76 -9.34
CA VAL A 128 -1.79 9.71 -7.99
C VAL A 128 -2.35 10.87 -7.17
N ILE A 129 -2.67 10.63 -5.90
CA ILE A 129 -2.90 11.69 -4.92
C ILE A 129 -1.69 11.75 -3.98
N GLU A 130 -1.17 12.96 -3.78
CA GLU A 130 0.02 13.18 -2.96
C GLU A 130 -0.02 14.55 -2.28
N ALA A 131 0.58 14.63 -1.09
CA ALA A 131 0.88 15.91 -0.47
C ALA A 131 2.22 16.40 -1.02
N ARG A 132 2.18 17.26 -2.05
CA ARG A 132 3.33 17.55 -2.93
C ARG A 132 4.35 18.51 -2.32
N GLY A 133 3.95 19.30 -1.32
CA GLY A 133 4.80 20.29 -0.67
C GLY A 133 4.03 21.54 -0.29
N THR A 134 4.65 22.40 0.52
CA THR A 134 3.99 23.52 1.21
C THR A 134 3.22 24.46 0.29
N ILE A 135 3.72 24.70 -0.93
CA ILE A 135 3.08 25.61 -1.89
C ILE A 135 1.81 25.00 -2.53
N LYS A 136 1.75 23.67 -2.66
CA LYS A 136 0.70 22.98 -3.42
C LYS A 136 -0.35 22.29 -2.55
N GLY A 137 0.01 21.85 -1.34
CA GLY A 137 -0.88 21.04 -0.52
C GLY A 137 -1.05 19.61 -1.08
N VAL A 138 -2.22 19.03 -0.83
CA VAL A 138 -2.65 17.76 -1.41
C VAL A 138 -3.20 17.99 -2.81
N ILE A 139 -2.63 17.31 -3.80
CA ILE A 139 -3.00 17.41 -5.22
C ILE A 139 -3.25 16.04 -5.83
N GLN A 140 -3.95 16.03 -6.97
CA GLN A 140 -3.93 14.92 -7.90
C GLN A 140 -2.92 15.21 -9.02
N SER A 141 -2.10 14.22 -9.36
CA SER A 141 -1.08 14.31 -10.40
C SER A 141 -1.11 13.07 -11.30
N PRO A 142 -0.61 13.17 -12.55
CA PRO A 142 -0.42 11.99 -13.38
C PRO A 142 0.73 11.13 -12.85
N LEU A 143 0.67 9.83 -13.11
CA LEU A 143 1.71 8.85 -12.77
C LEU A 143 3.02 9.11 -13.54
N ARG A 144 2.92 9.57 -14.79
CA ARG A 144 4.04 9.83 -15.71
C ARG A 144 3.79 11.09 -16.54
N GLY A 145 4.86 11.66 -17.09
CA GLY A 145 4.80 12.82 -17.97
C GLY A 145 4.80 14.16 -17.21
N PRO A 146 4.48 15.27 -17.90
CA PRO A 146 4.54 16.61 -17.32
C PRO A 146 3.74 16.73 -16.01
N GLY A 147 4.39 17.24 -14.96
CA GLY A 147 3.79 17.42 -13.64
C GLY A 147 3.80 16.18 -12.73
N ALA A 148 4.16 14.99 -13.25
CA ALA A 148 4.35 13.79 -12.44
C ALA A 148 5.58 13.92 -11.53
N VAL A 149 5.59 13.13 -10.45
CA VAL A 149 6.84 12.81 -9.76
C VAL A 149 7.52 11.66 -10.49
N GLU A 150 8.84 11.68 -10.55
CA GLU A 150 9.65 10.53 -10.98
C GLU A 150 9.66 9.45 -9.90
N TRP A 151 8.55 8.71 -9.79
CA TRP A 151 8.44 7.58 -8.89
C TRP A 151 9.42 6.48 -9.29
N THR A 152 10.02 5.81 -8.31
CA THR A 152 11.00 4.74 -8.55
C THR A 152 10.45 3.36 -8.22
N HIS A 153 9.56 3.28 -7.23
CA HIS A 153 8.99 2.03 -6.74
C HIS A 153 7.53 2.19 -6.34
N TRP A 154 6.83 1.08 -6.27
CA TRP A 154 5.53 0.95 -5.63
C TRP A 154 5.65 0.06 -4.39
N LEU A 155 4.72 0.19 -3.44
CA LEU A 155 4.63 -0.64 -2.25
C LEU A 155 3.17 -0.84 -1.79
N GLU A 156 2.92 -1.99 -1.16
CA GLU A 156 1.76 -2.15 -0.28
C GLU A 156 2.05 -1.44 1.04
N VAL A 157 1.27 -0.39 1.33
CA VAL A 157 1.29 0.33 2.60
C VAL A 157 1.13 -0.65 3.77
N PRO A 158 2.03 -0.67 4.76
CA PRO A 158 1.88 -1.48 5.96
C PRO A 158 0.56 -1.19 6.69
N PHE A 159 0.05 -2.18 7.44
CA PHE A 159 -1.15 -2.06 8.29
C PHE A 159 -2.51 -1.94 7.56
N ILE A 160 -2.55 -2.00 6.23
CA ILE A 160 -3.81 -2.07 5.47
C ILE A 160 -3.88 -3.35 4.62
N SER A 161 -5.10 -3.81 4.33
CA SER A 161 -5.32 -4.97 3.46
C SER A 161 -5.62 -4.56 2.01
N TYR A 162 -5.10 -5.32 1.05
CA TYR A 162 -5.24 -5.02 -0.39
C TYR A 162 -6.28 -5.89 -1.12
N GLY A 163 -7.20 -6.55 -0.40
CA GLY A 163 -8.36 -7.27 -0.95
C GLY A 163 -8.10 -7.93 -2.31
N GLY A 164 -7.41 -9.06 -2.33
CA GLY A 164 -6.82 -9.60 -3.57
C GLY A 164 -5.41 -10.17 -3.40
N THR A 165 -5.00 -10.38 -2.16
CA THR A 165 -3.94 -11.30 -1.84
C THR A 165 -4.58 -12.26 -0.87
N GLU A 166 -4.80 -13.50 -1.30
CA GLU A 166 -4.68 -14.58 -0.34
C GLU A 166 -3.49 -14.21 0.54
N LYS A 167 -3.67 -14.26 1.87
CA LYS A 167 -2.51 -14.59 2.71
C LYS A 167 -1.78 -15.71 1.94
N PRO A 168 -0.46 -15.84 1.93
CA PRO A 168 0.06 -17.20 1.98
C PRO A 168 -0.64 -17.78 3.21
N LYS A 169 -1.78 -18.48 3.01
CA LYS A 169 -2.25 -19.42 4.00
C LYS A 169 -1.01 -20.28 4.14
N GLY A 170 -0.37 -20.19 5.31
CA GLY A 170 0.66 -21.15 5.67
C GLY A 170 0.18 -22.55 5.25
N PRO A 171 1.12 -23.42 4.88
CA PRO A 171 0.93 -24.51 3.93
C PRO A 171 -0.53 -24.97 3.85
N THR A 172 -1.23 -24.63 2.76
CA THR A 172 -2.53 -25.24 2.54
C THR A 172 -2.21 -26.69 2.22
N THR A 173 -2.69 -27.62 3.06
CA THR A 173 -2.48 -29.03 2.81
C THR A 173 -3.24 -29.40 1.54
N ILE A 174 -2.51 -29.64 0.46
CA ILE A 174 -3.06 -30.12 -0.79
C ILE A 174 -3.30 -31.61 -0.62
N LYS A 175 -4.55 -32.01 -0.75
CA LYS A 175 -4.93 -33.42 -0.87
C LYS A 175 -4.58 -33.87 -2.28
N VAL A 176 -3.67 -34.82 -2.40
CA VAL A 176 -3.29 -35.48 -3.65
C VAL A 176 -3.77 -36.92 -3.57
N SER A 177 -4.62 -37.33 -4.53
CA SER A 177 -5.11 -38.69 -4.65
C SER A 177 -4.55 -39.32 -5.93
N VAL A 178 -3.86 -40.46 -5.82
CA VAL A 178 -3.32 -41.23 -6.95
C VAL A 178 -3.70 -42.70 -6.75
N GLY A 179 -4.40 -43.31 -7.71
CA GLY A 179 -4.79 -44.72 -7.66
C GLY A 179 -5.60 -45.09 -6.40
N GLY A 180 -6.50 -44.21 -5.95
CA GLY A 180 -7.33 -44.39 -4.74
C GLY A 180 -6.62 -44.13 -3.41
N LYS A 181 -5.29 -43.94 -3.39
CA LYS A 181 -4.55 -43.54 -2.19
C LYS A 181 -4.47 -42.03 -2.09
N THR A 182 -4.75 -41.51 -0.90
CA THR A 182 -4.77 -40.07 -0.64
C THR A 182 -3.64 -39.69 0.30
N LYS A 183 -2.91 -38.61 -0.02
CA LYS A 183 -1.94 -37.99 0.87
C LYS A 183 -2.14 -36.48 0.94
N LEU A 184 -1.98 -35.93 2.14
CA LEU A 184 -1.96 -34.48 2.38
C LEU A 184 -0.51 -34.00 2.30
N LEU A 185 -0.24 -33.03 1.43
CA LEU A 185 1.09 -32.47 1.20
C LEU A 185 1.09 -30.95 1.39
N PRO A 186 2.18 -30.34 1.86
CA PRO A 186 2.29 -28.89 1.94
C PRO A 186 2.25 -28.28 0.54
N GLY A 187 1.46 -27.23 0.33
CA GLY A 187 1.43 -26.53 -0.93
C GLY A 187 1.04 -25.06 -0.83
N ILE A 188 1.26 -24.36 -1.94
CA ILE A 188 0.99 -22.93 -2.10
C ILE A 188 0.35 -22.67 -3.46
N ASN A 189 -0.56 -21.70 -3.53
CA ASN A 189 -1.04 -21.14 -4.78
C ASN A 189 -0.28 -19.84 -5.05
N LEU A 190 0.34 -19.73 -6.22
CA LEU A 190 0.98 -18.50 -6.68
C LEU A 190 0.41 -18.15 -8.05
N GLN A 191 -0.28 -17.02 -8.16
CA GLN A 191 -0.81 -16.49 -9.43
C GLN A 191 -1.69 -17.51 -10.19
N GLY A 192 -2.52 -18.28 -9.48
CA GLY A 192 -3.41 -19.28 -10.07
C GLY A 192 -2.71 -20.61 -10.41
N LYS A 193 -1.43 -20.77 -10.06
CA LYS A 193 -0.66 -22.01 -10.23
C LYS A 193 -0.43 -22.67 -8.88
N THR A 194 -0.68 -23.97 -8.82
CA THR A 194 -0.49 -24.78 -7.62
C THR A 194 0.91 -25.37 -7.57
N TYR A 195 1.60 -25.17 -6.44
CA TYR A 195 2.92 -25.72 -6.16
C TYR A 195 2.89 -26.62 -4.93
N LEU A 196 3.56 -27.77 -5.00
CA LEU A 196 3.93 -28.54 -3.81
C LEU A 196 5.22 -27.97 -3.22
N VAL A 197 5.34 -28.00 -1.89
CA VAL A 197 6.59 -27.70 -1.19
C VAL A 197 7.20 -29.02 -0.73
N VAL A 198 8.29 -29.43 -1.38
CA VAL A 198 9.05 -30.65 -1.05
C VAL A 198 10.46 -30.21 -0.67
N ASP A 199 10.88 -30.51 0.57
CA ASP A 199 12.19 -30.11 1.11
C ASP A 199 12.50 -28.61 0.95
N GLY A 200 11.49 -27.76 1.12
CA GLY A 200 11.59 -26.30 0.97
C GLY A 200 11.63 -25.81 -0.48
N LYS A 201 11.60 -26.70 -1.48
CA LYS A 201 11.55 -26.35 -2.90
C LYS A 201 10.12 -26.35 -3.42
N GLN A 202 9.81 -25.40 -4.31
CA GLN A 202 8.52 -25.26 -4.96
C GLN A 202 8.50 -26.09 -6.25
N VAL A 203 7.61 -27.08 -6.32
CA VAL A 203 7.44 -27.95 -7.48
C VAL A 203 6.09 -27.63 -8.13
N PRO A 204 6.05 -27.18 -9.39
CA PRO A 204 4.80 -26.86 -10.07
C PRO A 204 4.00 -28.15 -10.28
N LEU A 205 2.90 -28.30 -9.53
CA LEU A 205 2.18 -29.57 -9.40
C LEU A 205 1.65 -30.06 -10.75
N ARG A 206 0.86 -29.22 -11.43
CA ARG A 206 0.23 -29.56 -12.71
C ARG A 206 1.28 -29.91 -13.77
N ALA A 207 2.28 -29.05 -13.96
CA ALA A 207 3.31 -29.26 -14.97
C ALA A 207 4.13 -30.54 -14.72
N THR A 208 4.40 -30.88 -13.46
CA THR A 208 5.17 -32.08 -13.11
C THR A 208 4.37 -33.35 -13.33
N LEU A 209 3.08 -33.35 -12.96
CA LEU A 209 2.20 -34.51 -13.13
C LEU A 209 1.82 -34.76 -14.59
N GLU A 210 1.51 -33.70 -15.34
CA GLU A 210 1.23 -33.80 -16.78
C GLU A 210 2.46 -34.29 -17.57
N ALA A 211 3.67 -33.90 -17.15
CA ALA A 211 4.91 -34.39 -17.76
C ALA A 211 5.14 -35.90 -17.58
N VAL A 212 4.56 -36.52 -16.55
CA VAL A 212 4.61 -37.97 -16.33
C VAL A 212 3.34 -38.68 -16.82
N GLY A 213 2.49 -38.00 -17.59
CA GLY A 213 1.31 -38.58 -18.24
C GLY A 213 0.05 -38.62 -17.39
N LEU A 214 0.03 -37.94 -16.24
CA LEU A 214 -1.14 -37.89 -15.35
C LEU A 214 -2.02 -36.69 -15.68
N LYS A 215 -3.34 -36.86 -15.62
CA LYS A 215 -4.30 -35.77 -15.81
C LYS A 215 -4.57 -35.08 -14.47
N VAL A 216 -4.54 -33.74 -14.47
CA VAL A 216 -4.70 -32.94 -13.24
C VAL A 216 -5.90 -32.01 -13.33
N ASP A 217 -6.93 -32.32 -12.55
CA ASP A 217 -8.16 -31.54 -12.41
C ASP A 217 -8.26 -30.86 -11.03
N TRP A 218 -9.11 -29.84 -10.92
CA TRP A 218 -9.35 -29.08 -9.70
C TRP A 218 -10.81 -29.13 -9.30
N ASP A 219 -11.07 -29.58 -8.07
CA ASP A 219 -12.41 -29.53 -7.47
C ASP A 219 -12.54 -28.27 -6.61
N GLN A 220 -13.36 -27.34 -7.08
CA GLN A 220 -13.63 -26.08 -6.40
C GLN A 220 -14.47 -26.25 -5.12
N ALA A 221 -15.34 -27.26 -5.04
CA ALA A 221 -16.20 -27.50 -3.88
C ALA A 221 -15.40 -28.04 -2.69
N THR A 222 -14.46 -28.95 -2.96
CA THR A 222 -13.62 -29.58 -1.93
C THR A 222 -12.23 -28.95 -1.81
N GLN A 223 -11.90 -27.95 -2.65
CA GLN A 223 -10.59 -27.30 -2.72
C GLN A 223 -9.44 -28.33 -2.87
N THR A 224 -9.66 -29.35 -3.70
CA THR A 224 -8.80 -30.52 -3.85
C THR A 224 -8.25 -30.64 -5.28
N VAL A 225 -7.00 -31.08 -5.41
CA VAL A 225 -6.43 -31.47 -6.70
C VAL A 225 -6.75 -32.94 -6.94
N ILE A 226 -7.39 -33.23 -8.07
CA ILE A 226 -7.70 -34.60 -8.50
C ILE A 226 -6.66 -34.99 -9.54
N VAL A 227 -6.02 -36.14 -9.33
CA VAL A 227 -5.02 -36.68 -10.25
C VAL A 227 -5.49 -38.04 -10.73
N ASP A 228 -5.76 -38.13 -12.01
CA ASP A 228 -6.13 -39.38 -12.67
C ASP A 228 -4.93 -39.92 -13.45
N GLY A 229 -4.73 -41.23 -13.39
CA GLY A 229 -3.64 -41.95 -14.06
C GLY A 229 -4.07 -43.32 -14.53
#